data_AF-A0A7V3XP14-F1
#
_entry.id   AF-A0A7V3XP14-F1
#
_cell.length_a   1.000
_cell.length_b   1.000
_cell.length_c   1.000
_cell.angle_alpha   90.00
_cell.angle_beta   90.00
_cell.angle_gamma   90.00
#
_symmetry.space_group_name_H-M   'P 1'
#
loop_
_entity.id
_entity.type
_entity.pdbx_description
1 polymer ?
#
loop_
_entity_poly.entity_id
_entity_poly.type
_entity_poly.pdbx_seq_one_letter_code
_entity_poly.pdbx_strand_id
1 'polypeptide(L)'
;MEMIHILATGEEMPKSEPKEEKELIPPEMKLTPGEREIVSAVEAKLAKFGYLCTVRFVYLAKKEVFLKPRVKIAFSFFKEVSTENLGGLKPWSKTMTKIKSPVWWFLDNRRLYLRKRRMFRYYTKRLPPLFPRAGKTFVLNTEELATLYHFPGAEAVPALGVSRIETKKKGVPSNLPTE
;
A
#
# COMPACT_ATOMS: atom_id res chain seq x y z
N MET A 1 -59.25 -19.04 7.00
CA MET A 1 -59.24 -20.43 7.53
C MET A 1 -58.21 -20.63 8.63
N GLU A 2 -57.08 -19.90 8.63
CA GLU A 2 -56.05 -19.98 9.67
C GLU A 2 -56.55 -19.60 11.08
N MET A 3 -57.33 -18.51 11.20
CA MET A 3 -57.88 -18.04 12.49
C MET A 3 -58.81 -19.03 13.18
N ILE A 4 -59.56 -19.83 12.41
CA ILE A 4 -60.50 -20.82 12.97
C ILE A 4 -59.74 -22.03 13.53
N HIS A 5 -58.64 -22.43 12.86
CA HIS A 5 -57.80 -23.54 13.30
C HIS A 5 -57.04 -23.20 14.59
N ILE A 6 -56.48 -22.00 14.69
CA ILE A 6 -55.74 -21.53 15.87
C ILE A 6 -56.63 -21.52 17.12
N LEU A 7 -57.89 -21.09 16.98
CA LEU A 7 -58.87 -21.09 18.07
C LEU A 7 -59.32 -22.49 18.50
N ALA A 8 -59.26 -23.49 17.60
CA ALA A 8 -59.75 -24.84 17.86
C ALA A 8 -58.67 -25.78 18.43
N THR A 9 -57.42 -25.66 18.01
CA THR A 9 -56.34 -26.58 18.40
C THR A 9 -55.27 -25.96 19.30
N GLY A 10 -55.24 -24.62 19.46
CA GLY A 10 -54.24 -23.93 20.27
C GLY A 10 -52.82 -23.95 19.68
N GLU A 11 -52.63 -24.54 18.51
CA GLU A 11 -51.36 -24.63 17.80
C GLU A 11 -51.41 -23.80 16.51
N GLU A 12 -50.40 -22.95 16.31
CA GLU A 12 -50.20 -22.24 15.04
C GLU A 12 -49.96 -23.25 13.92
N MET A 13 -50.63 -23.08 12.76
CA MET A 13 -50.32 -23.90 11.58
C MET A 13 -48.82 -23.80 11.29
N PRO A 14 -48.11 -24.91 11.01
CA PRO A 14 -46.70 -24.84 10.68
C PRO A 14 -46.55 -23.97 9.44
N LYS A 15 -46.02 -22.76 9.63
CA LYS A 15 -45.59 -21.90 8.52
C LYS A 15 -44.64 -22.75 7.69
N SER A 16 -45.02 -23.04 6.45
CA SER A 16 -44.12 -23.68 5.51
C SER A 16 -42.92 -22.75 5.34
N GLU A 17 -41.82 -23.09 5.99
CA GLU A 17 -40.54 -22.44 5.76
C GLU A 17 -40.27 -22.50 4.26
N PRO A 18 -39.97 -21.37 3.58
CA PRO A 18 -39.57 -21.43 2.19
C PRO A 18 -38.34 -22.32 2.14
N LYS A 19 -38.47 -23.46 1.46
CA LYS A 19 -37.35 -24.37 1.21
C LYS A 19 -36.27 -23.53 0.53
N GLU A 20 -35.22 -23.20 1.27
CA GLU A 20 -33.99 -22.67 0.69
C GLU A 20 -33.55 -23.71 -0.34
N GLU A 21 -33.72 -23.40 -1.62
CA GLU A 21 -33.10 -24.13 -2.71
C GLU A 21 -31.61 -24.08 -2.43
N LYS A 22 -31.07 -25.18 -1.87
CA LYS A 22 -29.64 -25.35 -1.67
C LYS A 22 -29.02 -25.26 -3.05
N GLU A 23 -28.46 -24.10 -3.36
CA GLU A 23 -27.77 -23.83 -4.60
C GLU A 23 -26.71 -24.93 -4.79
N LEU A 24 -26.97 -25.84 -5.73
CA LEU A 24 -26.18 -27.07 -5.99
C LEU A 24 -24.77 -26.79 -6.52
N ILE A 25 -24.42 -25.52 -6.72
CA ILE A 25 -23.10 -25.11 -7.19
C ILE A 25 -22.30 -24.74 -5.94
N PRO A 26 -21.19 -25.43 -5.64
CA PRO A 26 -20.29 -25.02 -4.57
C PRO A 26 -19.97 -23.53 -4.73
N PRO A 27 -19.97 -22.73 -3.64
CA PRO A 27 -19.74 -21.29 -3.73
C PRO A 27 -18.42 -20.94 -4.44
N GLU A 28 -17.44 -21.84 -4.40
CA GLU A 28 -16.17 -21.74 -5.14
C GLU A 28 -16.31 -21.74 -6.67
N MET A 29 -17.33 -22.40 -7.23
CA MET A 29 -17.60 -22.45 -8.67
C MET A 29 -18.41 -21.25 -9.17
N LYS A 30 -18.91 -20.39 -8.28
CA LYS A 30 -19.61 -19.15 -8.67
C LYS A 30 -18.66 -18.02 -9.06
N LEU A 31 -17.39 -18.10 -8.63
CA LEU A 31 -16.40 -17.08 -8.89
C LEU A 31 -15.76 -17.28 -10.27
N THR A 32 -15.56 -16.17 -10.98
CA THR A 32 -14.70 -16.17 -12.16
C THR A 32 -13.26 -16.51 -11.76
N PRO A 33 -12.41 -17.03 -12.69
CA PRO A 33 -11.03 -17.37 -12.36
C PRO A 33 -10.25 -16.17 -11.79
N GLY A 34 -10.48 -14.96 -12.30
CA GLY A 34 -9.83 -13.74 -11.79
C GLY A 34 -10.30 -13.36 -10.38
N GLU A 35 -11.58 -13.51 -10.07
CA GLU A 35 -12.08 -13.27 -8.71
C GLU A 35 -11.51 -14.28 -7.73
N ARG A 36 -11.36 -15.55 -8.14
CA ARG A 36 -10.76 -16.59 -7.30
C ARG A 36 -9.31 -16.27 -6.93
N GLU A 37 -8.52 -15.77 -7.89
CA GLU A 37 -7.14 -15.31 -7.64
C GLU A 37 -7.11 -14.14 -6.66
N ILE A 38 -8.00 -13.16 -6.82
CA ILE A 38 -8.08 -11.99 -5.92
C ILE A 38 -8.43 -12.43 -4.50
N VAL A 39 -9.44 -13.30 -4.34
CA VAL A 39 -9.86 -13.80 -3.02
C VAL A 39 -8.74 -14.59 -2.36
N SER A 40 -8.10 -15.50 -3.08
CA SER A 40 -6.95 -16.28 -2.59
C SER A 40 -5.79 -15.37 -2.14
N ALA A 41 -5.48 -14.33 -2.90
CA ALA A 41 -4.44 -13.36 -2.54
C ALA A 41 -4.80 -12.54 -1.29
N VAL A 42 -6.08 -12.16 -1.13
CA VAL A 42 -6.57 -11.45 0.06
C VAL A 42 -6.49 -12.35 1.30
N GLU A 43 -6.89 -13.62 1.18
CA GLU A 43 -6.78 -14.61 2.26
C GLU A 43 -5.32 -14.83 2.68
N ALA A 44 -4.42 -15.01 1.71
CA ALA A 44 -2.98 -15.16 1.97
C ALA A 44 -2.37 -13.91 2.64
N LYS A 45 -2.89 -12.71 2.33
CA LYS A 45 -2.50 -11.47 2.99
C LYS A 45 -3.01 -11.39 4.43
N LEU A 46 -4.27 -11.78 4.68
CA LEU A 46 -4.90 -11.78 6.00
C LEU A 46 -4.32 -12.83 6.94
N ALA A 47 -3.79 -13.94 6.41
CA ALA A 47 -3.10 -14.98 7.19
C ALA A 47 -1.82 -14.49 7.88
N LYS A 48 -1.29 -13.32 7.50
CA LYS A 48 -0.06 -12.73 8.05
C LYS A 48 -0.39 -11.50 8.89
N PHE A 49 0.51 -11.15 9.82
CA PHE A 49 0.35 -9.95 10.64
C PHE A 49 0.29 -8.68 9.78
N GLY A 50 -0.79 -7.92 9.93
CA GLY A 50 -0.99 -6.64 9.29
C GLY A 50 -0.57 -5.47 10.19
N TYR A 51 0.18 -4.53 9.63
CA TYR A 51 0.66 -3.33 10.30
C TYR A 51 0.05 -2.08 9.68
N LEU A 52 -0.38 -1.15 10.53
CA LEU A 52 -0.81 0.18 10.10
C LEU A 52 0.41 1.04 9.75
N CYS A 53 0.57 1.28 8.46
CA CYS A 53 1.76 1.91 7.89
C CYS A 53 1.43 3.24 7.21
N THR A 54 2.39 4.17 7.26
CA THR A 54 2.32 5.44 6.51
C THR A 54 3.59 5.58 5.68
N VAL A 55 3.45 5.46 4.36
CA VAL A 55 4.56 5.65 3.42
C VAL A 55 4.73 7.13 3.11
N ARG A 56 5.97 7.64 3.17
CA ARG A 56 6.29 9.06 2.99
C ARG A 56 7.51 9.23 2.09
N PHE A 57 7.44 10.20 1.18
CA PHE A 57 8.55 10.59 0.31
C PHE A 57 8.71 12.11 0.32
N VAL A 58 9.95 12.58 0.47
CA VAL A 58 10.30 14.01 0.40
C VAL A 58 11.52 14.17 -0.49
N TYR A 59 11.38 14.95 -1.56
CA TYR A 59 12.50 15.38 -2.38
C TYR A 59 13.02 16.73 -1.88
N LEU A 60 14.21 16.72 -1.28
CA LEU A 60 14.88 17.89 -0.73
C LEU A 60 16.15 18.18 -1.52
N ALA A 61 16.29 19.41 -2.02
CA ALA A 61 17.50 19.88 -2.69
C ALA A 61 17.68 21.40 -2.49
N LYS A 62 18.89 21.91 -2.72
CA LYS A 62 19.15 23.35 -2.85
C LYS A 62 18.31 23.92 -3.99
N LYS A 63 17.87 25.18 -3.87
CA LYS A 63 16.97 25.82 -4.86
C LYS A 63 17.55 25.79 -6.29
N GLU A 64 18.86 26.04 -6.41
CA GLU A 64 19.59 26.09 -7.69
C GLU A 64 19.59 24.74 -8.43
N VAL A 65 19.64 23.62 -7.68
CA VAL A 65 19.76 22.26 -8.24
C VAL A 65 18.41 21.53 -8.23
N PHE A 66 17.34 22.18 -7.75
CA PHE A 66 16.04 21.53 -7.57
C PHE A 66 15.36 21.28 -8.92
N LEU A 67 15.42 20.02 -9.38
CA LEU A 67 14.66 19.57 -10.55
C LEU A 67 13.32 18.95 -10.15
N LYS A 68 12.22 19.69 -10.35
CA LYS A 68 10.85 19.23 -10.09
C LYS A 68 10.49 17.87 -10.72
N PRO A 69 10.95 17.52 -11.94
CA PRO A 69 10.64 16.22 -12.54
C PRO A 69 11.14 15.01 -11.74
N ARG A 70 12.23 15.13 -10.96
CA ARG A 70 12.80 14.03 -10.17
C ARG A 70 11.84 13.48 -9.11
N VAL A 71 10.83 14.26 -8.72
CA VAL A 71 9.76 13.79 -7.82
C VAL A 71 9.05 12.55 -8.39
N LYS A 72 9.01 12.38 -9.73
CA LYS A 72 8.37 11.23 -10.38
C LYS A 72 9.07 9.90 -10.10
N ILE A 73 10.36 9.91 -9.75
CA ILE A 73 11.14 8.68 -9.48
C ILE A 73 10.48 7.85 -8.37
N ALA A 74 9.98 8.51 -7.32
CA ALA A 74 9.27 7.84 -6.25
C ALA A 74 7.99 7.15 -6.71
N PHE A 75 7.27 7.73 -7.68
CA PHE A 75 6.06 7.11 -8.22
C PHE A 75 6.38 5.88 -9.08
N SER A 76 7.50 5.90 -9.80
CA SER A 76 7.97 4.73 -10.55
C SER A 76 8.27 3.55 -9.64
N PHE A 77 8.96 3.79 -8.52
CA PHE A 77 9.25 2.75 -7.52
C PHE A 77 7.98 2.06 -7.00
N PHE A 78 6.96 2.84 -6.61
CA PHE A 78 5.70 2.25 -6.13
C PHE A 78 4.85 1.59 -7.22
N LYS A 79 5.10 1.91 -8.49
CA LYS A 79 4.44 1.25 -9.62
C LYS A 79 4.98 -0.17 -9.83
N GLU A 80 6.25 -0.41 -9.55
CA GLU A 80 6.89 -1.72 -9.71
C GLU A 80 6.31 -2.79 -8.77
N VAL A 81 5.94 -2.39 -7.55
CA VAL A 81 5.25 -3.26 -6.57
C VAL A 81 3.74 -3.31 -6.77
N SER A 82 3.20 -2.68 -7.81
CA SER A 82 1.78 -2.69 -8.12
C SER A 82 1.47 -3.64 -9.26
N THR A 83 0.38 -4.38 -9.12
CA THR A 83 -0.15 -5.27 -10.16
C THR A 83 -1.48 -4.75 -10.65
N GLU A 84 -1.79 -4.95 -11.93
CA GLU A 84 -3.03 -4.44 -12.52
C GLU A 84 -4.27 -5.12 -11.90
N ASN A 85 -4.16 -6.42 -11.56
CA ASN A 85 -5.26 -7.21 -11.02
C ASN A 85 -5.47 -7.03 -9.50
N LEU A 86 -4.41 -6.96 -8.68
CA LEU A 86 -4.51 -6.87 -7.21
C LEU A 86 -4.36 -5.44 -6.67
N GLY A 87 -4.10 -4.46 -7.54
CA GLY A 87 -3.93 -3.05 -7.20
C GLY A 87 -2.50 -2.69 -6.77
N GLY A 88 -2.37 -1.60 -6.00
CA GLY A 88 -1.07 -1.18 -5.49
C GLY A 88 -1.03 0.19 -4.80
N LEU A 89 0.19 0.61 -4.46
CA LEU A 89 0.45 1.80 -3.65
C LEU A 89 0.34 3.07 -4.48
N LYS A 90 -0.75 3.82 -4.28
CA LYS A 90 -0.99 5.10 -4.96
C LYS A 90 -0.75 6.29 -4.02
N PRO A 91 -0.06 7.34 -4.49
CA PRO A 91 0.16 8.54 -3.69
C PRO A 91 -1.15 9.30 -3.48
N TRP A 92 -1.34 9.85 -2.29
CA TRP A 92 -2.52 10.65 -1.99
C TRP A 92 -2.40 12.06 -2.54
N SER A 93 -3.32 12.49 -3.41
CA SER A 93 -3.25 13.80 -4.07
C SER A 93 -3.20 15.00 -3.10
N LYS A 94 -3.78 14.88 -1.89
CA LYS A 94 -3.77 15.98 -0.90
C LYS A 94 -2.40 16.21 -0.24
N THR A 95 -1.50 15.24 -0.26
CA THR A 95 -0.12 15.40 0.24
C THR A 95 0.83 15.94 -0.82
N MET A 96 0.36 16.20 -2.05
CA MET A 96 1.18 16.82 -3.08
C MET A 96 1.32 18.34 -2.89
N THR A 97 2.50 18.87 -3.21
CA THR A 97 2.80 20.32 -3.20
C THR A 97 2.27 21.01 -4.46
N LYS A 98 1.00 20.77 -4.80
CA LYS A 98 0.28 21.44 -5.89
C LYS A 98 -0.84 22.28 -5.29
N ILE A 99 -0.92 23.53 -5.71
CA ILE A 99 -2.02 24.43 -5.38
C ILE A 99 -2.68 24.77 -6.71
N LYS A 100 -3.99 24.59 -6.76
CA LYS A 100 -4.85 25.02 -7.86
C LYS A 100 -5.76 26.08 -7.27
N SER A 101 -5.57 27.32 -7.67
CA SER A 101 -6.44 28.43 -7.30
C SER A 101 -6.88 29.17 -8.57
N PRO A 102 -8.01 29.90 -8.52
CA PRO A 102 -8.41 30.78 -9.61
C PRO A 102 -7.34 31.83 -9.91
N VAL A 103 -7.30 32.33 -11.15
CA VAL A 103 -6.25 33.23 -11.65
C VAL A 103 -6.13 34.52 -10.83
N TRP A 104 -7.23 35.00 -10.23
CA TRP A 104 -7.25 36.21 -9.39
C TRP A 104 -6.65 36.04 -7.98
N TRP A 105 -6.22 34.84 -7.60
CA TRP A 105 -5.78 34.54 -6.25
C TRP A 105 -4.25 34.71 -6.06
N PHE A 106 -3.83 35.69 -5.25
CA PHE A 106 -2.43 36.08 -5.11
C PHE A 106 -1.64 35.35 -3.99
N LEU A 107 -2.31 34.60 -3.10
CA LEU A 107 -1.66 33.97 -1.94
C LEU A 107 -1.08 32.56 -2.21
N ASP A 108 -1.04 32.12 -3.47
CA ASP A 108 -0.63 30.76 -3.83
C ASP A 108 0.80 30.43 -3.42
N ASN A 109 1.73 31.37 -3.62
CA ASN A 109 3.13 31.21 -3.22
C ASN A 109 3.27 31.02 -1.70
N ARG A 110 2.54 31.82 -0.91
CA ARG A 110 2.53 31.73 0.55
C ARG A 110 1.94 30.39 1.01
N ARG A 111 0.82 29.96 0.43
CA ARG A 111 0.20 28.67 0.76
C ARG A 111 1.10 27.49 0.40
N LEU A 112 1.82 27.58 -0.73
CA LEU A 112 2.75 26.54 -1.17
C LEU A 112 3.92 26.41 -0.21
N TYR A 113 4.48 27.55 0.21
CA TYR A 113 5.53 27.61 1.21
C TYR A 113 5.09 26.96 2.53
N LEU A 114 3.93 27.37 3.07
CA LEU A 114 3.39 26.83 4.32
C LEU A 114 3.11 25.32 4.22
N ARG A 115 2.59 24.85 3.09
CA ARG A 115 2.35 23.42 2.85
C ARG A 115 3.65 22.62 2.85
N LYS A 116 4.68 23.08 2.11
CA LYS A 116 6.01 22.46 2.08
C LYS A 116 6.63 22.38 3.49
N ARG A 117 6.57 23.47 4.26
CA ARG A 117 7.10 23.52 5.63
C ARG A 117 6.33 22.59 6.57
N ARG A 118 5.01 22.54 6.48
CA ARG A 118 4.17 21.60 7.25
C ARG A 118 4.52 20.15 6.94
N MET A 119 4.62 19.79 5.66
CA MET A 119 4.98 18.44 5.23
C MET A 119 6.36 18.02 5.73
N PHE A 120 7.36 18.89 5.59
CA PHE A 120 8.71 18.63 6.08
C PHE A 120 8.74 18.46 7.61
N ARG A 121 7.97 19.28 8.34
CA ARG A 121 7.82 19.14 9.79
C ARG A 121 7.21 17.80 10.18
N TYR A 122 6.16 17.36 9.48
CA TYR A 122 5.52 16.06 9.75
C TYR A 122 6.45 14.89 9.42
N TYR A 123 7.22 15.01 8.33
CA TYR A 123 8.25 14.04 7.98
C TYR A 123 9.29 13.90 9.10
N THR A 124 9.83 15.03 9.57
CA THR A 124 10.85 15.07 10.63
C THR A 124 10.32 14.53 11.96
N LYS A 125 9.10 14.93 12.35
CA LYS A 125 8.44 14.47 13.59
C LYS A 125 7.82 13.08 13.48
N ARG A 126 7.99 12.40 12.33
CA ARG A 126 7.38 11.09 12.02
C ARG A 126 5.86 11.03 12.21
N LEU A 127 5.18 12.16 11.99
CA LEU A 127 3.72 12.27 12.15
C LEU A 127 2.99 11.82 10.87
N PRO A 128 1.78 11.23 11.00
CA PRO A 128 0.96 10.90 9.85
C PRO A 128 0.47 12.16 9.12
N PRO A 129 0.14 12.07 7.81
CA PRO A 129 -0.26 13.23 7.01
C PRO A 129 -1.52 13.93 7.53
N LEU A 130 -2.40 13.21 8.24
CA LEU A 130 -3.64 13.72 8.82
C LEU A 130 -3.52 14.16 10.29
N PHE A 131 -2.33 14.09 10.89
CA PHE A 131 -2.13 14.44 12.30
C PHE A 131 -2.77 15.80 12.66
N PRO A 132 -3.53 15.88 13.77
CA PRO A 132 -3.71 14.88 14.84
C PRO A 132 -4.76 13.79 14.57
N ARG A 133 -5.44 13.82 13.42
CA ARG A 133 -6.44 12.80 13.07
C ARG A 133 -5.76 11.54 12.52
N ALA A 134 -6.37 10.38 12.80
CA ALA A 134 -5.99 9.11 12.20
C ALA A 134 -6.55 8.98 10.77
N GLY A 135 -5.98 8.05 10.00
CA GLY A 135 -6.47 7.67 8.66
C GLY A 135 -5.48 7.93 7.53
N LYS A 136 -5.88 7.52 6.32
CA LYS A 136 -5.03 7.51 5.11
C LYS A 136 -3.70 6.78 5.33
N THR A 137 -3.80 5.67 6.04
CA THR A 137 -2.75 4.67 6.26
C THR A 137 -2.96 3.48 5.33
N PHE A 138 -1.91 2.70 5.15
CA PHE A 138 -1.95 1.41 4.47
C PHE A 138 -1.92 0.30 5.52
N VAL A 139 -2.55 -0.83 5.23
CA VAL A 139 -2.35 -2.07 6.01
C VAL A 139 -1.43 -2.96 5.18
N LEU A 140 -0.21 -3.13 5.69
CA LEU A 140 0.83 -3.91 5.03
C LEU A 140 1.18 -5.13 5.87
N ASN A 141 1.31 -6.29 5.23
CA ASN A 141 1.80 -7.49 5.90
C ASN A 141 3.33 -7.50 5.99
N THR A 142 3.90 -8.51 6.64
CA THR A 142 5.36 -8.67 6.83
C THR A 142 6.12 -8.76 5.51
N GLU A 143 5.58 -9.45 4.50
CA GLU A 143 6.22 -9.61 3.19
C GLU A 143 6.19 -8.33 2.36
N GLU A 144 5.05 -7.64 2.33
CA GLU A 144 4.91 -6.34 1.66
C GLU A 144 5.87 -5.31 2.29
N LEU A 145 6.01 -5.34 3.61
CA LEU A 145 7.01 -4.53 4.31
C LEU A 145 8.43 -4.95 3.94
N ALA A 146 8.74 -6.24 3.94
CA ALA A 146 10.06 -6.73 3.55
C ALA A 146 10.43 -6.25 2.14
N THR A 147 9.53 -6.40 1.17
CA THR A 147 9.71 -5.94 -0.21
C THR A 147 9.94 -4.43 -0.32
N LEU A 148 9.20 -3.62 0.44
CA LEU A 148 9.40 -2.15 0.44
C LEU A 148 10.69 -1.69 1.14
N TYR A 149 11.16 -2.44 2.14
CA TYR A 149 12.37 -2.13 2.90
C TYR A 149 13.62 -2.87 2.38
N HIS A 150 13.48 -3.72 1.35
CA HIS A 150 14.59 -4.34 0.67
C HIS A 150 15.20 -3.35 -0.32
N PHE A 151 16.02 -2.43 0.18
CA PHE A 151 16.80 -1.55 -0.70
C PHE A 151 17.77 -2.42 -1.52
N PRO A 152 17.91 -2.17 -2.83
CA PRO A 152 18.92 -2.86 -3.63
C PRO A 152 20.27 -2.68 -2.93
N GLY A 153 20.94 -3.81 -2.67
CA GLY A 153 22.26 -3.79 -2.05
C GLY A 153 23.19 -2.86 -2.81
N ALA A 154 24.17 -2.27 -2.13
CA ALA A 154 25.11 -1.31 -2.74
C ALA A 154 25.82 -1.85 -4.00
N GLU A 155 25.78 -3.16 -4.25
CA GLU A 155 26.31 -3.81 -5.45
C GLU A 155 25.41 -3.64 -6.69
N ALA A 156 24.09 -3.54 -6.51
CA ALA A 156 23.13 -3.44 -7.60
C ALA A 156 22.96 -2.01 -8.15
N VAL A 157 23.39 -1.00 -7.38
CA VAL A 157 23.39 0.41 -7.83
C VAL A 157 24.82 0.93 -7.80
N PRO A 158 25.60 0.81 -8.89
CA PRO A 158 26.88 1.47 -8.97
C PRO A 158 26.65 2.98 -8.78
N ALA A 159 27.23 3.55 -7.72
CA ALA A 159 27.21 4.98 -7.53
C ALA A 159 27.88 5.63 -8.75
N LEU A 160 27.10 6.35 -9.57
CA LEU A 160 27.63 7.11 -10.70
C LEU A 160 28.67 8.11 -10.17
N GLY A 161 29.95 7.81 -10.41
CA GLY A 161 31.08 8.67 -10.07
C GLY A 161 31.95 8.23 -8.88
N VAL A 162 31.68 7.10 -8.23
CA VAL A 162 32.59 6.54 -7.23
C VAL A 162 33.19 5.26 -7.79
N SER A 163 34.47 5.30 -8.20
CA SER A 163 35.20 4.09 -8.55
C SER A 163 35.29 3.20 -7.31
N ARG A 164 34.74 1.99 -7.40
CA ARG A 164 34.88 1.00 -6.33
C ARG A 164 36.34 0.58 -6.30
N ILE A 165 37.03 0.84 -5.20
CA ILE A 165 38.32 0.21 -4.95
C ILE A 165 37.99 -1.25 -4.65
N GLU A 166 38.34 -2.15 -5.56
CA GLU A 166 38.25 -3.58 -5.29
C GLU A 166 39.18 -3.90 -4.12
N THR A 167 38.62 -4.16 -2.94
CA THR A 167 39.36 -4.84 -1.89
C THR A 167 39.80 -6.18 -2.47
N LYS A 168 41.10 -6.34 -2.73
CA LYS A 168 41.69 -7.63 -3.10
C LYS A 168 41.21 -8.66 -2.09
N LYS A 169 40.28 -9.54 -2.50
CA LYS A 169 40.01 -10.76 -1.74
C LYS A 169 41.32 -11.53 -1.74
N LYS A 170 42.01 -11.54 -0.60
CA LYS A 170 43.18 -12.40 -0.41
C LYS A 170 42.65 -13.80 -0.69
N GLY A 171 43.15 -14.42 -1.76
CA GLY A 171 42.80 -15.79 -2.08
C GLY A 171 43.01 -16.67 -0.85
N VAL A 172 42.25 -17.77 -0.79
CA VAL A 172 42.36 -18.76 0.26
C VAL A 172 43.85 -19.09 0.48
N PRO A 173 44.38 -19.02 1.71
CA PRO A 173 45.79 -19.31 1.96
C PRO A 173 46.10 -20.71 1.44
N SER A 174 47.22 -20.85 0.73
CA SER A 174 47.64 -22.06 0.01
C SER A 174 47.83 -23.31 0.87
N ASN A 175 47.70 -23.18 2.20
CA ASN A 175 47.83 -24.27 3.18
C ASN A 175 46.48 -24.89 3.61
N LEU A 176 45.40 -24.66 2.88
CA LEU A 176 44.13 -25.32 3.19
C LEU A 176 44.13 -26.75 2.64
N PRO A 177 43.92 -27.78 3.48
CA PRO A 177 43.74 -29.14 3.01
C PRO A 177 42.46 -29.21 2.19
N THR A 178 42.57 -29.63 0.93
CA THR A 178 41.44 -30.02 0.10
C THR A 178 41.21 -31.51 0.30
N GLU A 179 40.02 -31.89 0.78
CA GLU A 179 39.51 -33.27 0.69
C GLU A 179 39.21 -33.66 -0.76
#